data_AF-A0A8T2YGD6-F1
#
_entry.id   AF-A0A8T2YGD6-F1
#
_cell.length_a   1.000
_cell.length_b   1.000
_cell.length_c   1.000
_cell.angle_alpha   90.00
_cell.angle_beta   90.00
_cell.angle_gamma   90.00
#
_symmetry.space_group_name_H-M   'P 1'
#
loop_
_entity.id
_entity.type
_entity.pdbx_description
1 polymer ?
#
loop_
_entity_poly.entity_id
_entity_poly.type
_entity_poly.pdbx_seq_one_letter_code
_entity_poly.pdbx_strand_id
1 'polypeptide(L)'
;MFALLSPCIPLHSFNFTYKILTNSGKSFIEKLDNEGGAYDRWAARGEESMLSEVRFKDFRIRSQFWDPRGSVSATLTSVDWSVISAGGHRRKYKASEVGPALIMSLRNRRPRYGYEGINGSDLLVMKRNDPFLFARKLSLDSIQPLISIAKDIILND
;
A
#
# COMPACT_ATOMS: atom_id res chain seq x y z
N MET A 1 -7.14 14.16 9.57
CA MET A 1 -6.50 13.20 8.64
C MET A 1 -5.41 12.48 9.41
N PHE A 2 -5.36 11.15 9.37
CA PHE A 2 -4.33 10.35 10.05
C PHE A 2 -3.67 9.43 9.03
N ALA A 3 -2.35 9.27 9.13
CA ALA A 3 -1.57 8.34 8.32
C ALA A 3 -0.72 7.46 9.25
N LEU A 4 -0.84 6.14 9.11
CA LEU A 4 0.00 5.19 9.82
C LEU A 4 1.20 4.84 8.94
N LEU A 5 2.39 5.27 9.37
CA LEU A 5 3.63 5.00 8.66
C LEU A 5 4.41 3.89 9.36
N SER A 6 4.95 2.98 8.56
CA SER A 6 5.98 2.01 8.96
C SER A 6 7.25 2.33 8.17
N PRO A 7 8.42 1.69 8.39
CA PRO A 7 9.65 2.03 7.66
C PRO A 7 9.42 2.12 6.13
N CYS A 8 9.37 3.36 5.64
CA CYS A 8 9.04 3.73 4.27
C CYS A 8 9.75 5.04 3.91
N ILE A 9 9.84 5.31 2.61
CA ILE A 9 10.38 6.55 2.07
C ILE A 9 9.25 7.32 1.36
N PRO A 10 9.24 8.66 1.43
CA PRO A 10 8.38 9.46 0.58
C PRO A 10 8.83 9.34 -0.88
N LEU A 11 7.87 9.30 -1.80
CA LEU A 11 8.12 9.38 -3.24
C LEU A 11 7.94 10.80 -3.77
N HIS A 12 7.25 11.66 -3.03
CA HIS A 12 6.96 13.05 -3.39
C HIS A 12 7.26 13.97 -2.21
N SER A 13 7.33 15.27 -2.46
CA SER A 13 7.43 16.29 -1.43
C SER A 13 6.26 16.22 -0.45
N PHE A 14 6.47 16.78 0.73
CA PHE A 14 5.41 16.88 1.73
C PHE A 14 4.19 17.64 1.21
N ASN A 15 4.40 18.75 0.48
CA ASN A 15 3.31 19.57 -0.03
C ASN A 15 2.47 18.82 -1.06
N PHE A 16 3.11 18.09 -1.98
CA PHE A 16 2.41 17.24 -2.94
C PHE A 16 1.58 16.16 -2.23
N THR A 17 2.21 15.42 -1.31
CA THR A 17 1.55 14.38 -0.52
C THR A 17 0.35 14.93 0.24
N TYR A 18 0.54 16.06 0.92
CA TYR A 18 -0.51 16.72 1.70
C TYR A 18 -1.70 17.07 0.80
N LYS A 19 -1.47 17.75 -0.33
CA LYS A 19 -2.52 18.12 -1.29
C LYS A 19 -3.31 16.92 -1.81
N ILE A 20 -2.64 15.83 -2.19
CA ILE A 20 -3.32 14.62 -2.67
C ILE A 20 -4.24 14.05 -1.58
N LEU A 21 -3.75 13.93 -0.35
CA LEU A 21 -4.51 13.33 0.73
C LEU A 21 -5.68 14.23 1.19
N THR A 22 -5.48 15.54 1.29
CA THR A 22 -6.56 16.46 1.72
C THR A 22 -7.62 16.66 0.65
N ASN A 23 -7.21 16.71 -0.63
CA ASN A 23 -8.14 16.96 -1.73
C ASN A 23 -8.89 15.70 -2.16
N SER A 24 -8.35 14.50 -1.89
CA SER A 24 -9.03 13.27 -2.28
C SER A 24 -10.35 13.06 -1.53
N GLY A 25 -10.49 13.55 -0.30
CA GLY A 25 -11.68 13.31 0.54
C GLY A 25 -12.00 11.82 0.79
N LYS A 26 -11.04 10.91 0.57
CA LYS A 26 -11.19 9.46 0.71
C LYS A 26 -10.19 8.88 1.69
N SER A 27 -10.57 7.75 2.28
CA SER A 27 -9.66 6.90 3.06
C SER A 27 -9.15 5.75 2.19
N PHE A 28 -7.87 5.44 2.29
CA PHE A 28 -7.21 4.39 1.52
C PHE A 28 -6.74 3.27 2.46
N ILE A 29 -7.19 2.05 2.21
CA ILE A 29 -6.78 0.86 2.95
C ILE A 29 -6.56 -0.26 1.93
N GLU A 30 -5.42 -0.96 2.02
CA GLU A 30 -5.18 -2.17 1.24
C GLU A 30 -6.18 -3.24 1.68
N LYS A 31 -7.10 -3.62 0.80
CA LYS A 31 -7.95 -4.80 1.00
C LYS A 31 -7.68 -5.75 -0.15
N LEU A 32 -7.36 -6.99 0.18
CA LEU A 32 -7.28 -8.05 -0.80
C LEU A 32 -8.38 -9.04 -0.50
N ASP A 33 -9.30 -9.15 -1.45
CA ASP A 33 -10.39 -10.10 -1.42
C ASP A 33 -9.95 -11.35 -2.19
N ASN A 34 -10.38 -12.52 -1.72
CA ASN A 34 -10.14 -13.81 -2.36
C ASN A 34 -8.66 -14.24 -2.51
N GLU A 35 -7.78 -13.88 -1.56
CA GLU A 35 -6.44 -14.52 -1.49
C GLU A 35 -6.56 -15.96 -0.95
N GLY A 36 -5.82 -16.89 -1.56
CA GLY A 36 -5.63 -18.24 -1.00
C GLY A 36 -5.03 -18.17 0.41
N GLY A 37 -5.53 -19.02 1.32
CA GLY A 37 -5.12 -19.04 2.73
C GLY A 37 -5.77 -17.96 3.63
N ALA A 38 -6.82 -17.28 3.16
CA ALA A 38 -7.59 -16.34 3.99
C ALA A 38 -8.24 -16.99 5.20
N TYR A 39 -8.80 -18.18 5.02
CA TYR A 39 -9.39 -18.96 6.09
C TYR A 39 -8.33 -19.35 7.12
N ASP A 40 -7.19 -19.90 6.67
CA ASP A 40 -6.09 -20.29 7.54
C ASP A 40 -5.57 -19.10 8.34
N ARG A 41 -5.42 -17.92 7.73
CA ARG A 41 -5.01 -16.69 8.44
C ARG A 41 -6.06 -16.18 9.42
N TRP A 42 -7.34 -16.33 9.12
CA TRP A 42 -8.44 -15.97 10.02
C TRP A 42 -8.51 -16.92 11.23
N ALA A 43 -8.26 -18.22 10.99
CA ALA A 43 -8.31 -19.29 11.98
C ALA A 43 -7.00 -19.51 12.76
N ALA A 44 -5.89 -18.87 12.37
CA ALA A 44 -4.54 -19.05 12.95
C ALA A 44 -4.36 -18.48 14.37
N ARG A 45 -5.26 -18.81 15.30
CA ARG A 45 -5.21 -18.38 16.71
C ARG A 45 -4.92 -19.51 17.71
N GLY A 46 -4.96 -20.77 17.26
CA GLY A 46 -4.70 -21.98 18.06
C GLY A 46 -5.98 -22.63 18.60
N GLU A 47 -5.96 -23.93 18.89
CA GLU A 47 -7.15 -24.71 19.31
C GLU A 47 -7.84 -24.16 20.58
N GLU A 48 -7.07 -23.58 21.49
CA GLU A 48 -7.56 -23.06 22.79
C GLU A 48 -7.89 -21.56 22.76
N SER A 49 -7.89 -20.93 21.58
CA SER A 49 -8.10 -19.48 21.48
C SER A 49 -9.58 -19.13 21.30
N MET A 50 -9.99 -18.00 21.90
CA MET A 50 -11.31 -17.46 21.65
C MET A 50 -11.50 -17.13 20.16
N LEU A 51 -12.69 -17.48 19.65
CA LEU A 51 -13.10 -17.12 18.29
C LEU A 51 -12.94 -15.61 18.06
N SER A 52 -12.49 -15.26 16.85
CA SER A 52 -12.39 -13.85 16.45
C SER A 52 -13.75 -13.18 16.52
N GLU A 53 -13.82 -12.01 17.16
CA GLU A 53 -15.01 -11.14 17.16
C GLU A 53 -15.47 -10.82 15.73
N VAL A 54 -14.52 -10.71 14.80
CA VAL A 54 -14.80 -10.52 13.37
C VAL A 54 -15.11 -11.86 12.71
N ARG A 55 -16.34 -11.99 12.17
CA ARG A 55 -16.78 -13.13 11.37
C ARG A 55 -15.94 -13.27 10.09
N PHE A 56 -15.70 -14.49 9.63
CA PHE A 56 -14.89 -14.74 8.42
C PHE A 56 -15.38 -13.98 7.17
N LYS A 57 -16.70 -13.86 6.96
CA LYS A 57 -17.24 -13.10 5.82
C LYS A 57 -16.89 -11.61 5.84
N ASP A 58 -16.65 -11.07 7.04
CA ASP A 58 -16.29 -9.68 7.28
C ASP A 58 -14.76 -9.53 7.40
N PHE A 59 -14.01 -10.64 7.41
CA PHE A 59 -12.54 -10.64 7.45
C PHE A 59 -11.96 -10.19 6.12
N ARG A 60 -10.93 -9.36 6.20
CA ARG A 60 -10.19 -8.85 5.05
C ARG A 60 -8.71 -9.00 5.32
N ILE A 61 -8.00 -9.69 4.42
CA ILE A 61 -6.55 -9.85 4.53
C ILE A 61 -5.87 -8.47 4.41
N ARG A 62 -4.81 -8.26 5.22
CA ARG A 62 -3.92 -7.07 5.26
C ARG A 62 -4.51 -5.78 5.84
N SER A 63 -5.78 -5.78 6.28
CA SER A 63 -6.31 -4.70 7.12
C SER A 63 -6.53 -5.19 8.55
N GLN A 64 -5.89 -4.53 9.51
CA GLN A 64 -6.24 -4.65 10.94
C GLN A 64 -7.34 -3.66 11.32
N PHE A 65 -7.77 -2.80 10.40
CA PHE A 65 -8.74 -1.75 10.65
C PHE A 65 -10.14 -2.18 10.20
N TRP A 66 -11.09 -2.01 11.12
CA TRP A 66 -12.51 -2.04 10.82
C TRP A 66 -12.89 -0.78 10.04
N ASP A 67 -13.61 -0.96 8.93
CA ASP A 67 -14.00 0.13 8.04
C ASP A 67 -15.52 0.11 7.80
N PRO A 68 -16.29 0.77 8.69
CA PRO A 68 -17.75 0.77 8.62
C PRO A 68 -18.31 1.74 7.56
N ARG A 69 -17.49 2.66 7.02
CA ARG A 69 -17.92 3.72 6.09
C ARG A 69 -17.48 3.51 4.64
N GLY A 70 -16.65 2.49 4.39
CA GLY A 70 -16.13 2.20 3.07
C GLY A 70 -14.92 3.07 2.72
N SER A 71 -13.77 2.42 2.63
CA SER A 71 -12.50 2.94 2.16
C SER A 71 -12.28 2.48 0.73
N VAL A 72 -11.51 3.28 -0.01
CA VAL A 72 -10.95 2.85 -1.28
C VAL A 72 -10.05 1.64 -1.00
N SER A 73 -10.32 0.54 -1.70
CA SER A 73 -9.53 -0.69 -1.63
C SER A 73 -8.24 -0.51 -2.43
N ALA A 74 -7.31 0.26 -1.86
CA ALA A 74 -6.01 0.55 -2.43
C ALA A 74 -5.04 1.05 -1.34
N THR A 75 -3.75 0.86 -1.56
CA THR A 75 -2.70 1.50 -0.77
C THR A 75 -1.92 2.50 -1.60
N LEU A 76 -1.68 3.68 -1.05
CA LEU A 76 -0.79 4.69 -1.65
C LEU A 76 0.69 4.41 -1.33
N THR A 77 1.02 3.22 -0.81
CA THR A 77 2.39 2.76 -0.58
C THR A 77 2.77 1.66 -1.57
N SER A 78 3.81 1.90 -2.36
CA SER A 78 4.36 0.93 -3.29
C SER A 78 5.17 -0.16 -2.58
N VAL A 79 5.01 -1.39 -3.05
CA VAL A 79 5.80 -2.57 -2.66
C VAL A 79 6.06 -3.38 -3.91
N ASP A 80 7.29 -3.85 -4.08
CA ASP A 80 7.62 -4.77 -5.16
C ASP A 80 7.16 -6.21 -4.88
N TRP A 81 6.38 -6.73 -5.82
CA TRP A 81 5.90 -8.12 -5.88
C TRP A 81 6.44 -8.87 -7.11
N SER A 82 7.39 -8.27 -7.85
CA SER A 82 7.94 -8.83 -9.10
C SER A 82 8.54 -10.23 -8.93
N VAL A 83 9.04 -10.54 -7.74
CA VAL A 83 9.58 -11.86 -7.42
C VAL A 83 8.49 -12.68 -6.76
N ILE A 84 7.70 -13.37 -7.59
CA ILE A 84 6.80 -14.45 -7.18
C ILE A 84 7.67 -15.68 -6.88
N SER A 85 8.61 -15.58 -5.93
CA SER A 85 9.35 -16.75 -5.46
C SER A 85 8.47 -17.49 -4.48
N ALA A 86 7.78 -18.55 -4.94
CA ALA A 86 7.18 -19.72 -4.25
C ALA A 86 6.54 -19.63 -2.83
N GLY A 87 6.61 -18.51 -2.12
CA GLY A 87 6.20 -18.31 -0.72
C GLY A 87 5.65 -16.91 -0.43
N GLY A 88 5.36 -16.11 -1.46
CA GLY A 88 4.56 -14.88 -1.31
C GLY A 88 5.24 -13.74 -0.53
N HIS A 89 6.57 -13.68 -0.51
CA HIS A 89 7.28 -12.62 0.21
C HIS A 89 7.60 -11.40 -0.67
N ARG A 90 7.44 -10.21 -0.08
CA ARG A 90 7.73 -8.92 -0.72
C ARG A 90 9.22 -8.80 -1.00
N ARG A 91 9.61 -8.43 -2.23
CA ARG A 91 11.01 -8.16 -2.56
C ARG A 91 11.52 -6.95 -1.78
N LYS A 92 12.80 -7.00 -1.42
CA LYS A 92 13.52 -5.91 -0.79
C LYS A 92 14.41 -5.21 -1.83
N TYR A 93 14.30 -3.89 -1.96
CA TYR A 93 15.19 -3.09 -2.81
C TYR A 93 16.58 -3.04 -2.19
N LYS A 94 17.62 -3.33 -2.97
CA LYS A 94 19.02 -3.22 -2.56
C LYS A 94 19.51 -1.78 -2.70
N ALA A 95 20.52 -1.41 -1.92
CA ALA A 95 21.14 -0.08 -2.00
C ALA A 95 21.59 0.31 -3.41
N SER A 96 22.14 -0.65 -4.18
CA SER A 96 22.57 -0.45 -5.57
C SER A 96 21.44 -0.11 -6.56
N GLU A 97 20.19 -0.41 -6.19
CA GLU A 97 19.02 -0.10 -7.02
C GLU A 97 18.42 1.27 -6.68
N VAL A 98 18.83 1.87 -5.56
CA VAL A 98 18.28 3.14 -5.09
C VAL A 98 18.98 4.29 -5.79
N GLY A 99 18.22 4.95 -6.65
CA GLY A 99 18.66 6.13 -7.38
C GLY A 99 17.47 6.82 -8.08
N PRO A 100 17.74 7.88 -8.84
CA PRO A 100 16.70 8.68 -9.49
C PRO A 100 15.78 7.84 -10.40
N ALA A 101 16.35 6.88 -11.14
CA ALA A 101 15.60 6.00 -12.04
C ALA A 101 14.55 5.15 -11.31
N LEU A 102 14.89 4.61 -10.12
CA LEU A 102 13.95 3.85 -9.31
C LEU A 102 12.82 4.75 -8.80
N ILE A 103 13.14 5.92 -8.25
CA ILE A 103 12.13 6.85 -7.74
C ILE A 103 11.17 7.27 -8.86
N MET A 104 11.70 7.61 -10.04
CA MET A 104 10.88 7.98 -11.19
C MET A 104 10.00 6.82 -11.67
N SER A 105 10.54 5.59 -11.70
CA SER A 105 9.74 4.40 -11.98
C SER A 105 8.58 4.24 -10.99
N LEU A 106 8.84 4.42 -9.69
CA LEU A 106 7.83 4.29 -8.64
C LEU A 106 6.76 5.39 -8.74
N ARG A 107 7.15 6.64 -9.02
CA ARG A 107 6.24 7.77 -9.28
C ARG A 107 5.31 7.52 -10.46
N ASN A 108 5.76 6.76 -11.46
CA ASN A 108 4.96 6.43 -12.65
C ASN A 108 4.06 5.21 -12.46
N ARG A 109 4.29 4.39 -11.43
CA ARG A 109 3.41 3.27 -11.09
C ARG A 109 2.15 3.75 -10.37
N ARG A 110 1.11 2.92 -10.38
CA ARG A 110 -0.18 3.23 -9.78
C ARG A 110 -0.65 2.13 -8.83
N PRO A 111 -1.36 2.49 -7.74
CA PRO A 111 -2.04 1.54 -6.87
C PRO A 111 -2.98 0.65 -7.68
N ARG A 112 -3.09 -0.60 -7.25
CA ARG A 112 -4.17 -1.47 -7.71
C ARG A 112 -5.42 -1.13 -6.89
N TYR A 113 -6.53 -0.91 -7.57
CA TYR A 113 -7.84 -0.75 -6.96
C TYR A 113 -8.60 -2.08 -7.06
N GLY A 114 -9.31 -2.46 -5.99
CA GLY A 114 -10.14 -3.68 -5.96
C GLY A 114 -11.52 -3.55 -6.62
N TYR A 115 -11.93 -4.64 -7.28
CA TYR A 115 -13.17 -5.02 -8.00
C TYR A 115 -13.87 -3.99 -8.91
N GLU A 116 -13.75 -4.24 -10.22
CA GLU A 116 -14.81 -3.99 -11.20
C GLU A 116 -15.98 -4.95 -10.92
N GLY A 117 -17.06 -4.47 -10.33
CA GLY A 117 -18.29 -5.26 -10.15
C GLY A 117 -19.13 -4.85 -8.95
N ILE A 118 -19.33 -3.54 -8.77
CA ILE A 118 -20.48 -3.04 -8.03
C ILE A 118 -21.63 -2.97 -9.06
N ASN A 119 -22.61 -3.87 -8.96
CA ASN A 119 -23.93 -3.67 -9.58
C ASN A 119 -24.69 -2.61 -8.79
N GLY A 120 -24.20 -1.39 -8.87
CA GLY A 120 -24.69 -0.22 -8.16
C GLY A 120 -24.11 0.98 -8.87
N SER A 121 -24.95 1.98 -9.06
CA SER A 121 -24.82 3.19 -9.88
C SER A 121 -23.61 4.12 -9.60
N ASP A 122 -22.54 3.63 -8.98
CA ASP A 122 -21.33 4.40 -8.69
C ASP A 122 -20.32 4.29 -9.85
N LEU A 123 -20.61 5.04 -10.92
CA LEU A 123 -19.70 5.35 -12.04
C LEU A 123 -18.34 5.97 -11.61
N LEU A 124 -18.08 6.15 -10.30
CA LEU A 124 -16.91 6.81 -9.72
C LEU A 124 -15.71 5.89 -9.43
N VAL A 125 -15.88 4.56 -9.53
CA VAL A 125 -14.74 3.62 -9.42
C VAL A 125 -14.02 3.47 -10.77
N MET A 126 -14.63 3.91 -11.88
CA MET A 126 -13.93 4.03 -13.15
C MET A 126 -12.84 5.12 -13.05
N LYS A 127 -11.57 4.69 -13.22
CA LYS A 127 -10.37 5.52 -13.45
C LYS A 127 -9.78 6.32 -12.27
N ARG A 128 -9.82 5.82 -11.02
CA ARG A 128 -8.87 6.36 -10.03
C ARG A 128 -7.43 6.08 -10.47
N ASN A 129 -6.60 7.12 -10.43
CA ASN A 129 -5.22 7.08 -10.90
C ASN A 129 -4.30 7.81 -9.90
N ASP A 130 -4.55 7.59 -8.59
CA ASP A 130 -3.78 8.22 -7.53
C ASP A 130 -2.30 7.77 -7.65
N PRO A 131 -1.32 8.65 -7.41
CA PRO A 131 0.09 8.25 -7.39
C PRO A 131 0.41 7.44 -6.13
N PHE A 132 1.48 6.64 -6.18
CA PHE A 132 2.09 6.17 -4.94
C PHE A 132 2.75 7.35 -4.22
N LEU A 133 2.42 7.54 -2.94
CA LEU A 133 3.00 8.57 -2.10
C LEU A 133 4.23 8.09 -1.33
N PHE A 134 4.29 6.78 -1.09
CA PHE A 134 5.37 6.15 -0.32
C PHE A 134 5.86 4.88 -1.00
N ALA A 135 7.09 4.46 -0.69
CA ALA A 135 7.60 3.14 -1.01
C ALA A 135 8.22 2.49 0.24
N ARG A 136 8.16 1.17 0.32
CA ARG A 136 8.72 0.41 1.46
C ARG A 136 9.51 -0.81 1.01
N LYS A 137 10.10 -1.52 1.99
CA LYS A 137 10.98 -2.69 1.81
C LYS A 137 12.33 -2.33 1.17
N LEU A 138 12.96 -1.25 1.62
CA LEU A 138 14.34 -0.94 1.23
C LEU A 138 15.34 -1.59 2.20
N SER A 139 16.58 -1.82 1.73
CA SER A 139 17.69 -2.24 2.58
C SER A 139 18.17 -1.15 3.52
N LEU A 140 18.75 -1.54 4.66
CA LEU A 140 19.29 -0.57 5.62
C LEU A 140 20.40 0.26 4.96
N ASP A 141 21.20 -0.38 4.12
CA ASP A 141 22.29 0.24 3.36
C ASP A 141 21.80 1.23 2.29
N SER A 142 20.48 1.29 2.04
CA SER A 142 19.88 2.26 1.13
C SER A 142 19.82 3.68 1.71
N ILE A 143 20.06 3.87 3.01
CA ILE A 143 19.96 5.19 3.66
C ILE A 143 20.88 6.22 2.99
N GLN A 144 22.13 5.87 2.73
CA GLN A 144 23.09 6.81 2.13
C GLN A 144 22.68 7.22 0.70
N PRO A 145 22.37 6.29 -0.23
CA PRO A 145 21.80 6.63 -1.53
C PRO A 145 20.50 7.44 -1.48
N LEU A 146 19.63 7.20 -0.50
CA LEU A 146 18.39 7.97 -0.34
C LEU A 146 18.67 9.41 0.05
N ILE A 147 19.55 9.62 1.03
CA ILE A 147 19.92 10.95 1.48
C ILE A 147 20.58 11.73 0.34
N SER A 148 21.45 11.09 -0.45
CA SER A 148 22.14 11.74 -1.56
C SER A 148 21.21 12.24 -2.67
N ILE A 149 20.06 11.58 -2.89
CA ILE A 149 19.07 12.00 -3.91
C ILE A 149 17.88 12.77 -3.32
N ALA A 150 17.80 12.92 -2.00
CA ALA A 150 16.58 13.41 -1.34
C ALA A 150 16.23 14.84 -1.76
N LYS A 151 17.21 15.74 -1.75
CA LYS A 151 16.99 17.16 -2.09
C LYS A 151 16.65 17.35 -3.56
N ASP A 152 17.36 16.65 -4.44
CA ASP A 152 17.27 16.90 -5.89
C ASP A 152 16.10 16.17 -6.54
N ILE A 153 15.68 15.03 -5.98
CA ILE A 153 14.67 14.15 -6.58
C ILE A 153 13.43 14.03 -5.68
N ILE A 154 13.59 13.65 -4.41
CA ILE A 154 12.43 13.26 -3.57
C ILE A 154 11.63 14.49 -3.10
N LEU A 155 12.34 15.52 -2.64
CA LEU A 155 11.76 16.75 -2.11
C LEU A 155 11.44 17.79 -3.20
N ASN A 156 11.84 17.51 -4.44
CA ASN A 156 11.64 18.35 -5.60
C ASN A 156 10.68 17.63 -6.57
N ASP A 157 9.43 18.08 -6.60
CA ASP A 157 8.39 17.57 -7.51
C ASP A 157 8.26 18.46 -8.76
#